data_AF-A0A6L6IIU4-F1
#
_entry.id   AF-A0A6L6IIU4-F1
#
_cell.length_a   1.000
_cell.length_b   1.000
_cell.length_c   1.000
_cell.angle_alpha   90.00
_cell.angle_beta   90.00
_cell.angle_gamma   90.00
#
_symmetry.space_group_name_H-M   'P 1'
#
loop_
_entity.id
_entity.type
_entity.pdbx_description
1 polymer ?
#
loop_
_entity_poly.entity_id
_entity_poly.type
_entity_poly.pdbx_seq_one_letter_code
_entity_poly.pdbx_strand_id
1 'polypeptide(L)'
;MMKYSVTVFNLRTLILAGLFYYGAAQAERVHVDTFIGEWQVKHVYIDSQRASRSAIPFDDPLLVGRVMSLTPEKITGRYLSEPGCEQPVLIAQSTTTLNHLLALTLGDDTRINLARDYLLETQGDNNVVPFLIECSSGMVGPAGENIANWLTMMDKQTLLTNWQGNTLLLLQKLSPGVAEKPSFSCQKAGNITEKTICKFPTLAAWDRSVAAAYEIVVFQTKQTGIEVTGSLAALKNEQRLWIAERNRCRDDRACIETKMVARVKSLMEKAN
;
A
#
# COMPACT_ATOMS: atom_id res chain seq x y z
N MET A 1 -94.55 36.75 5.87
CA MET A 1 -94.27 35.49 6.62
C MET A 1 -93.40 34.64 5.71
N MET A 2 -92.20 34.16 6.01
CA MET A 2 -91.39 34.08 7.23
C MET A 2 -89.94 33.91 6.74
N LYS A 3 -88.98 34.60 7.39
CA LYS A 3 -87.54 34.58 7.10
C LYS A 3 -86.92 33.26 7.51
N TYR A 4 -85.93 32.76 6.77
CA TYR A 4 -84.77 32.07 7.35
C TYR A 4 -83.48 32.39 6.57
N SER A 5 -82.54 33.00 7.29
CA SER A 5 -81.13 33.11 6.96
C SER A 5 -80.40 31.83 7.39
N VAL A 6 -79.43 31.37 6.61
CA VAL A 6 -78.24 30.68 7.12
C VAL A 6 -77.02 31.18 6.35
N THR A 7 -75.96 31.44 7.10
CA THR A 7 -74.73 32.11 6.67
C THR A 7 -73.55 31.14 6.81
N VAL A 8 -72.55 31.29 5.92
CA VAL A 8 -71.11 30.93 6.02
C VAL A 8 -70.72 29.44 5.99
N PHE A 9 -69.89 29.03 5.02
CA PHE A 9 -68.44 28.78 5.24
C PHE A 9 -67.67 28.57 3.93
N ASN A 10 -66.65 29.40 3.74
CA ASN A 10 -65.59 29.26 2.76
C ASN A 10 -64.73 28.04 3.11
N LEU A 11 -64.38 27.21 2.13
CA LEU A 11 -63.20 26.36 2.22
C LEU A 11 -62.44 26.45 0.89
N ARG A 12 -61.46 27.35 0.84
CA ARG A 12 -60.44 27.38 -0.21
C ARG A 12 -59.53 26.17 0.00
N THR A 13 -59.59 25.21 -0.90
CA THR A 13 -58.68 24.06 -0.93
C THR A 13 -57.29 24.54 -1.32
N LEU A 14 -56.37 24.60 -0.35
CA LEU A 14 -54.94 24.81 -0.57
C LEU A 14 -54.34 23.48 -1.06
N ILE A 15 -53.95 23.42 -2.32
CA ILE A 15 -53.13 22.33 -2.86
C ILE A 15 -51.69 22.59 -2.42
N LEU A 16 -51.23 21.87 -1.39
CA LEU A 16 -49.82 21.81 -1.02
C LEU A 16 -49.09 20.96 -2.07
N ALA A 17 -48.39 21.61 -3.00
CA ALA A 17 -47.39 20.96 -3.83
C ALA A 17 -46.16 20.66 -2.95
N GLY A 18 -46.08 19.44 -2.43
CA GLY A 18 -44.90 18.93 -1.74
C GLY A 18 -43.75 18.78 -2.72
N LEU A 19 -42.85 19.75 -2.75
CA LEU A 19 -41.53 19.63 -3.39
C LEU A 19 -40.70 18.64 -2.57
N PHE A 20 -40.69 17.37 -3.00
CA PHE A 20 -39.68 16.41 -2.56
C PHE A 20 -38.32 16.87 -3.11
N TYR A 21 -37.56 17.60 -2.29
CA TYR A 21 -36.14 17.79 -2.50
C TYR A 21 -35.47 16.43 -2.36
N TYR A 22 -35.25 15.74 -3.48
CA TYR A 22 -34.23 14.71 -3.58
C TYR A 22 -32.88 15.42 -3.48
N GLY A 23 -32.38 15.57 -2.25
CA GLY A 23 -30.98 15.89 -2.04
C GLY A 23 -30.15 14.73 -2.55
N ALA A 24 -29.61 14.83 -3.77
CA ALA A 24 -28.50 13.98 -4.15
C ALA A 24 -27.39 14.24 -3.14
N ALA A 25 -27.05 13.24 -2.33
CA ALA A 25 -25.83 13.27 -1.54
C ALA A 25 -24.68 13.36 -2.54
N GLN A 26 -24.20 14.57 -2.79
CA GLN A 26 -22.98 14.79 -3.56
C GLN A 26 -21.88 14.16 -2.71
N ALA A 27 -21.29 13.06 -3.19
CA ALA A 27 -20.07 12.53 -2.61
C ALA A 27 -19.06 13.69 -2.57
N GLU A 28 -18.64 14.09 -1.38
CA GLU A 28 -17.70 15.17 -1.20
C GLU A 28 -16.39 14.76 -1.89
N ARG A 29 -16.06 15.41 -2.99
CA ARG A 29 -14.77 15.22 -3.65
C ARG A 29 -13.71 15.84 -2.75
N VAL A 30 -13.17 15.04 -1.85
CA VAL A 30 -12.05 15.45 -1.00
C VAL A 30 -10.84 15.62 -1.91
N HIS A 31 -10.28 16.83 -1.94
CA HIS A 31 -9.00 17.05 -2.60
C HIS A 31 -7.91 16.22 -1.91
N VAL A 32 -6.93 15.75 -2.69
CA VAL A 32 -5.86 14.84 -2.23
C VAL A 32 -5.05 15.42 -1.06
N ASP A 33 -5.22 16.70 -0.71
CA ASP A 33 -4.54 17.47 0.33
C ASP A 33 -4.21 16.70 1.62
N THR A 34 -5.13 15.91 2.17
CA THR A 34 -4.89 15.08 3.37
C THR A 34 -3.83 13.99 3.14
N PHE A 35 -3.78 13.46 1.93
CA PHE A 35 -2.93 12.35 1.49
C PHE A 35 -1.65 12.82 0.80
N ILE A 36 -1.49 14.12 0.53
CA ILE A 36 -0.28 14.65 -0.12
C ILE A 36 0.96 14.29 0.70
N GLY A 37 1.97 13.76 0.02
CA GLY A 37 3.27 13.45 0.59
C GLY A 37 3.92 12.20 0.01
N GLU A 38 5.08 11.86 0.57
CA GLU A 38 5.78 10.62 0.29
C GLU A 38 5.39 9.57 1.33
N TRP A 39 4.98 8.40 0.86
CA TRP A 39 4.49 7.30 1.68
C TRP A 39 5.32 6.05 1.41
N GLN A 40 6.03 5.58 2.42
CA GLN A 40 6.90 4.41 2.29
C GLN A 40 6.12 3.15 2.66
N VAL A 41 6.22 2.11 1.84
CA VAL A 41 5.71 0.77 2.16
C VAL A 41 6.45 0.25 3.39
N LYS A 42 5.72 0.16 4.50
CA LYS A 42 6.23 -0.31 5.78
C LYS A 42 6.02 -1.81 5.95
N HIS A 43 4.84 -2.30 5.55
CA HIS A 43 4.50 -3.71 5.56
C HIS A 43 3.76 -4.14 4.28
N VAL A 44 3.96 -5.40 3.91
CA VAL A 44 3.17 -6.11 2.90
C VAL A 44 2.43 -7.24 3.61
N TYR A 45 1.14 -7.08 3.79
CA TYR A 45 0.30 -8.10 4.40
C TYR A 45 -0.23 -9.06 3.35
N ILE A 46 -0.25 -10.33 3.71
CA ILE A 46 -0.85 -11.42 2.92
C ILE A 46 -1.96 -12.05 3.73
N ASP A 47 -2.97 -12.58 3.05
CA ASP A 47 -3.97 -13.41 3.69
C ASP A 47 -3.36 -14.77 4.06
N SER A 48 -3.14 -14.98 5.36
CA SER A 48 -2.50 -16.18 5.91
C SER A 48 -3.35 -17.45 5.81
N GLN A 49 -4.66 -17.31 5.56
CA GLN A 49 -5.57 -18.44 5.47
C GLN A 49 -5.76 -18.95 4.04
N ARG A 50 -5.04 -18.38 3.06
CA ARG A 50 -5.12 -18.84 1.67
C ARG A 50 -4.53 -20.23 1.48
N ALA A 51 -5.26 -21.06 0.75
CA ALA A 51 -4.80 -22.39 0.37
C ALA A 51 -3.62 -22.35 -0.61
N SER A 52 -3.56 -21.36 -1.49
CA SER A 52 -2.46 -21.17 -2.45
C SER A 52 -1.43 -20.17 -1.93
N ARG A 53 -0.14 -20.48 -2.15
CA ARG A 53 0.96 -19.55 -1.87
C ARG A 53 0.79 -18.28 -2.71
N SER A 54 0.80 -17.12 -2.05
CA SER A 54 0.81 -15.82 -2.73
C SER A 54 2.11 -15.63 -3.51
N ALA A 55 2.03 -15.10 -4.73
CA ALA A 55 3.20 -14.71 -5.52
C ALA A 55 4.00 -13.58 -4.86
N ILE A 56 3.32 -12.76 -4.05
CA ILE A 56 3.92 -11.71 -3.22
C ILE A 56 3.96 -12.23 -1.77
N PRO A 57 5.14 -12.49 -1.19
CA PRO A 57 5.25 -12.95 0.20
C PRO A 57 4.97 -11.82 1.19
N PHE A 58 4.72 -12.20 2.45
CA PHE A 58 4.67 -11.27 3.57
C PHE A 58 5.96 -10.45 3.65
N ASP A 59 5.82 -9.14 3.81
CA ASP A 59 6.92 -8.16 3.79
C ASP A 59 7.90 -8.35 2.61
N ASP A 60 7.35 -8.59 1.42
CA ASP A 60 8.13 -8.75 0.19
C ASP A 60 9.24 -7.69 0.07
N PRO A 61 10.54 -8.09 0.08
CA PRO A 61 11.65 -7.16 -0.01
C PRO A 61 11.68 -6.32 -1.29
N LEU A 62 10.97 -6.71 -2.36
CA LEU A 62 10.81 -5.89 -3.55
C LEU A 62 9.90 -4.69 -3.32
N LEU A 63 8.92 -4.80 -2.42
CA LEU A 63 7.92 -3.76 -2.14
C LEU A 63 8.26 -2.96 -0.87
N VAL A 64 8.72 -3.60 0.20
CA VAL A 64 9.07 -2.92 1.45
C VAL A 64 10.16 -1.87 1.22
N GLY A 65 9.97 -0.70 1.80
CA GLY A 65 10.87 0.45 1.67
C GLY A 65 10.72 1.24 0.37
N ARG A 66 9.85 0.80 -0.56
CA ARG A 66 9.48 1.61 -1.74
C ARG A 66 8.60 2.78 -1.33
N VAL A 67 8.68 3.86 -2.09
CA VAL A 67 7.96 5.11 -1.81
C VAL A 67 6.93 5.35 -2.89
N MET A 68 5.72 5.68 -2.46
CA MET A 68 4.64 6.21 -3.28
C MET A 68 4.54 7.71 -3.01
N SER A 69 4.63 8.52 -4.05
CA SER A 69 4.49 9.98 -3.98
C SER A 69 3.08 10.34 -4.44
N LEU A 70 2.31 10.94 -3.53
CA LEU A 70 0.95 11.42 -3.77
C LEU A 70 1.01 12.94 -3.89
N THR A 71 0.63 13.45 -5.05
CA THR A 71 0.52 14.87 -5.38
C THR A 71 -0.86 15.15 -5.98
N PRO A 72 -1.32 16.42 -6.03
CA PRO A 72 -2.56 16.77 -6.72
C PRO A 72 -2.56 16.35 -8.20
N GLU A 73 -1.40 16.34 -8.86
CA GLU A 73 -1.28 16.05 -10.28
C GLU A 73 -1.11 14.56 -10.58
N LYS A 74 -0.46 13.81 -9.69
CA LYS A 74 -0.14 12.40 -9.93
C LYS A 74 0.12 11.59 -8.66
N ILE A 75 -0.15 10.28 -8.75
CA ILE A 75 0.37 9.28 -7.83
C ILE A 75 1.42 8.46 -8.57
N THR A 76 2.65 8.50 -8.06
CA THR A 76 3.81 7.82 -8.66
C THR A 76 4.52 6.96 -7.63
N GLY A 77 5.29 5.97 -8.10
CA GLY A 77 5.92 5.01 -7.22
C GLY A 77 6.49 3.86 -8.01
N ARG A 78 7.51 3.22 -7.45
CA ARG A 78 8.10 2.05 -8.08
C ARG A 78 7.12 0.88 -8.02
N TYR A 79 6.95 0.19 -9.15
CA TYR A 79 5.98 -0.90 -9.37
C TYR A 79 4.52 -0.48 -9.53
N LEU A 80 4.23 0.83 -9.59
CA LEU A 80 3.04 1.28 -10.28
C LEU A 80 3.22 1.05 -11.78
N SER A 81 2.14 0.68 -12.47
CA SER A 81 2.13 0.61 -13.93
C SER A 81 2.38 2.01 -14.47
N GLU A 82 3.43 2.23 -15.27
CA GLU A 82 3.66 3.51 -15.96
C GLU A 82 2.40 3.89 -16.77
N PRO A 83 1.84 5.10 -16.63
CA PRO A 83 2.43 6.31 -16.03
C PRO A 83 2.22 6.51 -14.51
N GLY A 84 1.63 5.55 -13.79
CA GLY A 84 1.11 5.71 -12.44
C GLY A 84 -0.37 6.08 -12.49
N CYS A 85 -0.81 7.03 -11.67
CA CYS A 85 -2.17 7.58 -11.70
C CYS A 85 -2.12 9.09 -11.95
N GLU A 86 -2.57 9.53 -13.12
CA GLU A 86 -2.59 10.95 -13.51
C GLU A 86 -3.90 11.62 -13.10
N GLN A 87 -3.82 12.84 -12.57
CA GLN A 87 -4.93 13.63 -12.01
C GLN A 87 -5.80 12.82 -11.04
N PRO A 88 -5.22 12.31 -9.93
CA PRO A 88 -5.93 11.47 -8.98
C PRO A 88 -7.11 12.21 -8.34
N VAL A 89 -8.26 11.54 -8.30
CA VAL A 89 -9.43 11.96 -7.51
C VAL A 89 -9.69 10.90 -6.45
N LEU A 90 -9.77 11.32 -5.19
CA LEU A 90 -10.10 10.45 -4.06
C LEU A 90 -11.56 10.66 -3.68
N ILE A 91 -12.37 9.63 -3.89
CA ILE A 91 -13.81 9.68 -3.62
C ILE A 91 -14.08 8.99 -2.28
N ALA A 92 -14.35 9.80 -1.26
CA ALA A 92 -14.73 9.30 0.05
C ALA A 92 -16.01 8.45 -0.04
N GLN A 93 -15.94 7.26 0.55
CA GLN A 93 -17.09 6.37 0.68
C GLN A 93 -17.71 6.49 2.08
N SER A 94 -18.89 5.91 2.27
CA SER A 94 -19.50 5.77 3.59
C SER A 94 -18.58 5.02 4.54
N THR A 95 -18.58 5.43 5.81
CA THR A 95 -17.88 4.72 6.89
C THR A 95 -18.30 3.25 6.93
N THR A 96 -17.33 2.36 7.06
CA THR A 96 -17.52 0.91 7.15
C THR A 96 -16.54 0.32 8.17
N THR A 97 -16.70 -0.95 8.54
CA THR A 97 -15.66 -1.66 9.30
C THR A 97 -14.52 -2.11 8.39
N LEU A 98 -13.31 -2.25 8.94
CA LEU A 98 -12.15 -2.77 8.22
C LEU A 98 -12.42 -4.19 7.68
N ASN A 99 -13.06 -5.06 8.47
CA ASN A 99 -13.45 -6.41 8.03
C ASN A 99 -14.37 -6.35 6.80
N HIS A 100 -15.36 -5.46 6.79
CA HIS A 100 -16.26 -5.34 5.65
C HIS A 100 -15.55 -4.79 4.40
N LEU A 101 -14.64 -3.81 4.55
CA LEU A 101 -13.81 -3.33 3.44
C LEU A 101 -12.93 -4.45 2.85
N LEU A 102 -12.34 -5.29 3.70
CA LEU A 102 -11.54 -6.43 3.26
C LEU A 102 -12.41 -7.51 2.59
N ALA A 103 -13.63 -7.74 3.08
CA ALA A 103 -14.59 -8.68 2.47
C ALA A 103 -14.95 -8.25 1.04
N LEU A 104 -15.22 -6.97 0.82
CA LEU A 104 -15.44 -6.41 -0.51
C LEU A 104 -14.21 -6.55 -1.42
N THR A 105 -13.02 -6.39 -0.84
CA THR A 105 -11.76 -6.53 -1.58
C THR A 105 -11.51 -7.98 -2.04
N LEU A 106 -11.81 -8.95 -1.16
CA LEU A 106 -11.65 -10.38 -1.43
C LEU A 106 -12.79 -11.01 -2.21
N GLY A 107 -13.97 -10.36 -2.22
CA GLY A 107 -15.19 -10.96 -2.75
C GLY A 107 -15.75 -12.08 -1.87
N ASP A 108 -15.44 -12.08 -0.58
CA ASP A 108 -15.83 -13.13 0.38
C ASP A 108 -16.46 -12.49 1.62
N ASP A 109 -17.79 -12.61 1.72
CA ASP A 109 -18.59 -12.13 2.84
C ASP A 109 -18.79 -13.18 3.95
N THR A 110 -18.29 -14.39 3.76
CA THR A 110 -18.45 -15.50 4.71
C THR A 110 -17.41 -15.46 5.82
N ARG A 111 -16.25 -14.85 5.56
CA ARG A 111 -15.14 -14.74 6.51
C ARG A 111 -15.33 -13.54 7.44
N ILE A 112 -15.33 -13.83 8.73
CA ILE A 112 -15.70 -12.86 9.76
C ILE A 112 -14.51 -12.00 10.21
N ASN A 113 -13.29 -12.57 10.29
CA ASN A 113 -12.13 -11.93 10.92
C ASN A 113 -10.99 -11.65 9.95
N LEU A 114 -11.31 -11.06 8.79
CA LEU A 114 -10.34 -10.83 7.72
C LEU A 114 -9.13 -10.00 8.16
N ALA A 115 -9.31 -8.98 9.01
CA ALA A 115 -8.17 -8.21 9.51
C ALA A 115 -7.15 -9.10 10.26
N ARG A 116 -7.63 -10.07 11.04
CA ARG A 116 -6.78 -11.06 11.72
C ARG A 116 -6.15 -12.03 10.73
N ASP A 117 -6.88 -12.45 9.71
CA ASP A 117 -6.36 -13.36 8.69
C ASP A 117 -5.20 -12.74 7.90
N TYR A 118 -5.22 -11.43 7.71
CA TYR A 118 -4.11 -10.63 7.18
C TYR A 118 -3.02 -10.29 8.20
N LEU A 119 -3.17 -10.71 9.47
CA LEU A 119 -2.28 -10.40 10.59
C LEU A 119 -2.12 -8.88 10.83
N LEU A 120 -3.18 -8.10 10.57
CA LEU A 120 -3.18 -6.68 10.89
C LEU A 120 -3.18 -6.47 12.40
N GLU A 121 -2.40 -5.50 12.88
CA GLU A 121 -2.38 -5.13 14.31
C GLU A 121 -3.68 -4.44 14.77
N THR A 122 -4.45 -3.92 13.81
CA THR A 122 -5.70 -3.18 14.06
C THR A 122 -6.88 -4.13 14.17
N GLN A 123 -7.82 -3.83 15.09
CA GLN A 123 -9.07 -4.59 15.21
C GLN A 123 -9.93 -4.43 13.96
N GLY A 124 -10.45 -5.55 13.44
CA GLY A 124 -11.22 -5.56 12.20
C GLY A 124 -12.57 -4.83 12.27
N ASP A 125 -13.12 -4.65 13.46
CA ASP A 125 -14.38 -3.91 13.67
C ASP A 125 -14.17 -2.39 13.77
N ASN A 126 -12.92 -1.92 13.71
CA ASN A 126 -12.64 -0.49 13.67
C ASN A 126 -13.25 0.14 12.42
N ASN A 127 -13.87 1.29 12.62
CA ASN A 127 -14.44 2.10 11.55
C ASN A 127 -13.33 2.73 10.71
N VAL A 128 -13.47 2.62 9.41
CA VAL A 128 -12.60 3.19 8.39
C VAL A 128 -13.43 3.92 7.35
N VAL A 129 -12.82 4.89 6.68
CA VAL A 129 -13.41 5.60 5.54
C VAL A 129 -12.56 5.26 4.33
N PRO A 130 -13.02 4.38 3.43
CA PRO A 130 -12.31 4.10 2.20
C PRO A 130 -12.45 5.28 1.23
N PHE A 131 -11.38 5.56 0.52
CA PHE A 131 -11.31 6.53 -0.56
C PHE A 131 -11.01 5.75 -1.84
N LEU A 132 -11.97 5.72 -2.76
CA LEU A 132 -11.73 5.10 -4.07
C LEU A 132 -10.85 6.03 -4.89
N ILE A 133 -9.89 5.44 -5.60
CA ILE A 133 -8.94 6.18 -6.42
C ILE A 133 -9.43 6.15 -7.88
N GLU A 134 -9.70 7.32 -8.43
CA GLU A 134 -9.93 7.49 -9.87
C GLU A 134 -8.74 8.24 -10.49
N CYS A 135 -8.35 7.82 -11.68
CA CYS A 135 -7.26 8.41 -12.45
C CYS A 135 -7.80 8.83 -13.82
N SER A 136 -7.39 10.00 -14.31
CA SER A 136 -7.65 10.39 -15.71
C SER A 136 -6.93 9.45 -16.70
N SER A 137 -5.78 8.93 -16.30
CA SER A 137 -5.01 7.92 -17.03
C SER A 137 -4.18 7.09 -16.05
N GLY A 138 -3.96 5.82 -16.40
CA GLY A 138 -3.23 4.87 -15.56
C GLY A 138 -4.03 4.41 -14.34
N MET A 139 -3.33 3.84 -13.36
CA MET A 139 -3.91 3.27 -12.13
C MET A 139 -2.85 3.17 -11.02
N VAL A 140 -3.29 3.21 -9.76
CA VAL A 140 -2.40 2.94 -8.63
C VAL A 140 -2.23 1.44 -8.43
N GLY A 141 -3.33 0.72 -8.22
CA GLY A 141 -3.34 -0.73 -8.02
C GLY A 141 -4.58 -1.35 -8.65
N PRO A 142 -4.66 -2.70 -8.68
CA PRO A 142 -5.85 -3.37 -9.17
C PRO A 142 -7.06 -3.06 -8.26
N ALA A 143 -8.25 -3.14 -8.83
CA ALA A 143 -9.48 -3.23 -8.05
C ALA A 143 -9.47 -4.51 -7.19
N GLY A 144 -10.21 -4.48 -6.08
CA GLY A 144 -10.65 -5.72 -5.44
C GLY A 144 -11.80 -6.36 -6.23
N GLU A 145 -12.28 -7.50 -5.77
CA GLU A 145 -13.34 -8.25 -6.47
C GLU A 145 -14.66 -7.46 -6.56
N ASN A 146 -15.08 -6.83 -5.45
CA ASN A 146 -16.35 -6.09 -5.36
C ASN A 146 -16.15 -4.60 -5.00
N ILE A 147 -14.94 -4.06 -5.14
CA ILE A 147 -14.61 -2.66 -4.85
C ILE A 147 -13.45 -2.17 -5.71
N ALA A 148 -13.50 -0.91 -6.17
CA ALA A 148 -12.37 -0.30 -6.87
C ALA A 148 -11.12 -0.20 -5.97
N ASN A 149 -9.97 0.13 -6.55
CA ASN A 149 -8.76 0.35 -5.75
C ASN A 149 -9.00 1.48 -4.74
N TRP A 150 -8.57 1.25 -3.50
CA TRP A 150 -8.88 2.12 -2.39
C TRP A 150 -7.66 2.45 -1.53
N LEU A 151 -7.74 3.59 -0.86
CA LEU A 151 -6.89 4.00 0.25
C LEU A 151 -7.76 4.20 1.48
N THR A 152 -7.27 3.87 2.66
CA THR A 152 -7.88 4.32 3.92
C THR A 152 -6.80 4.80 4.87
N MET A 153 -7.10 5.87 5.60
CA MET A 153 -6.31 6.29 6.75
C MET A 153 -6.50 5.27 7.87
N MET A 154 -5.40 4.74 8.40
CA MET A 154 -5.41 3.91 9.61
C MET A 154 -5.15 4.77 10.84
N ASP A 155 -4.29 5.77 10.69
CA ASP A 155 -4.10 6.89 11.62
C ASP A 155 -3.61 8.13 10.85
N LYS A 156 -3.09 9.15 11.55
CA LYS A 156 -2.61 10.41 10.93
C LYS A 156 -1.37 10.25 10.03
N GLN A 157 -0.64 9.14 10.15
CA GLN A 157 0.65 8.89 9.52
C GLN A 157 0.70 7.53 8.81
N THR A 158 -0.36 6.74 8.85
CA THR A 158 -0.43 5.43 8.20
C THR A 158 -1.64 5.30 7.26
N LEU A 159 -1.38 4.74 6.09
CA LEU A 159 -2.38 4.36 5.09
C LEU A 159 -2.39 2.85 4.93
N LEU A 160 -3.56 2.32 4.61
CA LEU A 160 -3.71 0.97 4.08
C LEU A 160 -4.28 1.06 2.66
N THR A 161 -3.80 0.22 1.76
CA THR A 161 -4.34 0.09 0.40
C THR A 161 -4.32 -1.35 -0.05
N ASN A 162 -5.32 -1.74 -0.85
CA ASN A 162 -5.31 -3.03 -1.51
C ASN A 162 -4.30 -3.05 -2.67
N TRP A 163 -3.70 -4.21 -2.90
CA TRP A 163 -2.65 -4.39 -3.88
C TRP A 163 -2.78 -5.72 -4.62
N GLN A 164 -1.83 -5.98 -5.52
CA GLN A 164 -1.80 -7.17 -6.36
C GLN A 164 -1.83 -8.47 -5.55
N GLY A 165 -2.47 -9.49 -6.11
CA GLY A 165 -2.58 -10.81 -5.47
C GLY A 165 -3.35 -10.78 -4.15
N ASN A 166 -4.28 -9.83 -3.97
CA ASN A 166 -5.01 -9.52 -2.73
C ASN A 166 -4.07 -9.37 -1.53
N THR A 167 -2.91 -8.75 -1.75
CA THR A 167 -2.06 -8.25 -0.67
C THR A 167 -2.53 -6.88 -0.22
N LEU A 168 -2.10 -6.45 0.95
CA LEU A 168 -2.33 -5.08 1.44
C LEU A 168 -0.99 -4.41 1.69
N LEU A 169 -0.88 -3.14 1.33
CA LEU A 169 0.29 -2.33 1.67
C LEU A 169 -0.07 -1.40 2.81
N LEU A 170 0.69 -1.48 3.90
CA LEU A 170 0.69 -0.44 4.91
C LEU A 170 1.75 0.58 4.54
N LEU A 171 1.34 1.81 4.32
CA LEU A 171 2.21 2.91 3.96
C LEU A 171 2.38 3.84 5.16
N GLN A 172 3.61 4.24 5.45
CA GLN A 172 3.95 5.21 6.48
C GLN A 172 4.34 6.53 5.81
N LYS A 173 3.78 7.66 6.26
CA LYS A 173 4.18 8.98 5.79
C LYS A 173 5.63 9.27 6.16
N LEU A 174 6.44 9.65 5.16
CA LEU A 174 7.81 10.07 5.40
C LEU A 174 7.82 11.49 5.98
N SER A 175 8.49 11.62 7.13
CA SER A 175 8.72 12.91 7.76
C SER A 175 10.02 13.51 7.24
N PRO A 176 10.04 14.80 6.84
CA PRO A 176 11.27 15.48 6.45
C PRO A 176 12.35 15.34 7.52
N GLY A 177 13.58 15.01 7.11
CA GLY A 177 14.73 14.89 8.01
C GLY A 177 14.93 13.51 8.66
N VAL A 178 13.97 12.58 8.53
CA VAL A 178 14.18 11.18 8.93
C VAL A 178 14.79 10.42 7.77
N ALA A 179 16.12 10.36 7.73
CA ALA A 179 16.85 9.65 6.70
C ALA A 179 16.85 8.15 6.96
N GLU A 180 16.43 7.41 5.95
CA GLU A 180 16.48 5.97 5.91
C GLU A 180 17.92 5.44 5.98
N LYS A 181 18.17 4.41 6.81
CA LYS A 181 19.55 3.91 7.05
C LYS A 181 19.78 2.50 6.48
N PRO A 182 20.88 2.24 5.78
CA PRO A 182 21.18 0.91 5.24
C PRO A 182 21.34 -0.13 6.36
N SER A 183 21.43 -1.42 5.98
CA SER A 183 21.60 -2.51 6.97
C SER A 183 23.00 -2.51 7.60
N PHE A 184 23.96 -1.77 7.03
CA PHE A 184 25.29 -1.56 7.59
C PHE A 184 25.43 -0.18 8.26
N SER A 185 26.45 -0.02 9.11
CA SER A 185 26.71 1.27 9.75
C SER A 185 27.36 2.26 8.78
N CYS A 186 26.70 3.39 8.54
CA CYS A 186 27.24 4.47 7.71
C CYS A 186 28.53 5.10 8.25
N GLN A 187 28.78 5.00 9.56
CA GLN A 187 30.06 5.44 10.14
C GLN A 187 31.22 4.53 9.74
N LYS A 188 30.92 3.28 9.35
CA LYS A 188 31.90 2.27 8.92
C LYS A 188 31.97 2.14 7.40
N ALA A 189 31.29 3.02 6.64
CA ALA A 189 31.29 2.99 5.18
C ALA A 189 32.71 3.19 4.62
N GLY A 190 33.30 2.12 4.07
CA GLY A 190 34.71 2.07 3.69
C GLY A 190 34.98 2.49 2.24
N ASN A 191 33.97 2.39 1.36
CA ASN A 191 34.11 2.69 -0.06
C ASN A 191 33.09 3.73 -0.55
N ILE A 192 33.28 4.22 -1.78
CA ILE A 192 32.45 5.27 -2.40
C ILE A 192 31.00 4.80 -2.56
N THR A 193 30.78 3.53 -2.89
CA THR A 193 29.45 2.96 -3.04
C THR A 193 28.67 2.93 -1.73
N GLU A 194 29.28 2.49 -0.64
CA GLU A 194 28.66 2.51 0.70
C GLU A 194 28.34 3.93 1.16
N LYS A 195 29.25 4.88 0.93
CA LYS A 195 28.99 6.31 1.23
C LYS A 195 27.82 6.85 0.41
N THR A 196 27.71 6.44 -0.85
CA THR A 196 26.59 6.81 -1.73
C THR A 196 25.28 6.21 -1.24
N ILE A 197 25.28 4.92 -0.85
CA ILE A 197 24.11 4.25 -0.26
C ILE A 197 23.65 4.98 1.01
N CYS A 198 24.59 5.39 1.86
CA CYS A 198 24.30 6.16 3.08
C CYS A 198 23.73 7.56 2.83
N LYS A 199 24.07 8.19 1.70
CA LYS A 199 23.61 9.53 1.35
C LYS A 199 22.18 9.54 0.81
N PHE A 200 21.76 8.47 0.13
CA PHE A 200 20.49 8.43 -0.60
C PHE A 200 19.50 7.45 0.06
N PRO A 201 18.40 7.95 0.66
CA PRO A 201 17.41 7.12 1.35
C PRO A 201 16.86 5.96 0.51
N THR A 202 16.66 6.16 -0.79
CA THR A 202 16.17 5.12 -1.69
C THR A 202 17.14 3.96 -1.83
N LEU A 203 18.45 4.24 -1.89
CA LEU A 203 19.51 3.22 -1.92
C LEU A 203 19.68 2.53 -0.57
N ALA A 204 19.56 3.27 0.53
CA ALA A 204 19.56 2.71 1.88
C ALA A 204 18.40 1.71 2.07
N ALA A 205 17.20 2.05 1.58
CA ALA A 205 16.06 1.14 1.59
C ALA A 205 16.34 -0.12 0.76
N TRP A 206 16.96 0.01 -0.42
CA TRP A 206 17.33 -1.14 -1.25
C TRP A 206 18.40 -2.04 -0.62
N ASP A 207 19.38 -1.45 0.07
CA ASP A 207 20.37 -2.21 0.82
C ASP A 207 19.71 -3.09 1.90
N ARG A 208 18.73 -2.54 2.63
CA ARG A 208 17.94 -3.34 3.58
C ARG A 208 17.09 -4.41 2.89
N SER A 209 16.50 -4.12 1.73
CA SER A 209 15.78 -5.13 0.95
C SER A 209 16.70 -6.30 0.57
N VAL A 210 17.95 -6.03 0.17
CA VAL A 210 18.93 -7.09 -0.10
C VAL A 210 19.22 -7.89 1.17
N ALA A 211 19.42 -7.24 2.31
CA ALA A 211 19.65 -7.92 3.58
C ALA A 211 18.46 -8.80 3.99
N ALA A 212 17.23 -8.29 3.88
CA ALA A 212 16.01 -9.03 4.19
C ALA A 212 15.83 -10.25 3.28
N ALA A 213 15.99 -10.09 1.96
CA ALA A 213 15.92 -11.19 1.01
C ALA A 213 17.00 -12.25 1.28
N TYR A 214 18.22 -11.83 1.66
CA TYR A 214 19.29 -12.75 2.04
C TYR A 214 18.92 -13.58 3.27
N GLU A 215 18.37 -12.94 4.32
CA GLU A 215 17.93 -13.64 5.54
C GLU A 215 16.78 -14.62 5.28
N ILE A 216 15.85 -14.30 4.36
CA ILE A 216 14.79 -15.22 3.93
C ILE A 216 15.41 -16.51 3.33
N VAL A 217 16.36 -16.36 2.39
CA VAL A 217 17.03 -17.51 1.77
C VAL A 217 17.83 -18.31 2.80
N VAL A 218 18.53 -17.63 3.73
CA VAL A 218 19.24 -18.30 4.83
C VAL A 218 18.29 -19.10 5.70
N PHE A 219 17.14 -18.52 6.08
CA PHE A 219 16.14 -19.19 6.89
C PHE A 219 15.64 -20.45 6.19
N GLN A 220 15.21 -20.35 4.94
CA GLN A 220 14.69 -21.50 4.18
C GLN A 220 15.75 -22.58 3.96
N THR A 221 17.00 -22.19 3.64
CA THR A 221 18.13 -23.13 3.51
C THR A 221 18.34 -23.94 4.78
N LYS A 222 18.09 -23.36 5.96
CA LYS A 222 18.18 -24.09 7.24
C LYS A 222 16.99 -25.05 7.44
N GLN A 223 15.82 -24.72 6.90
CA GLN A 223 14.61 -25.53 7.03
C GLN A 223 14.61 -26.77 6.12
N THR A 224 15.35 -26.77 4.99
CA THR A 224 15.40 -27.92 4.08
C THR A 224 16.17 -29.13 4.66
N GLY A 225 17.01 -28.93 5.67
CA GLY A 225 17.70 -30.00 6.42
C GLY A 225 18.81 -30.76 5.67
N ILE A 226 18.98 -30.56 4.36
CA ILE A 226 19.98 -31.26 3.51
C ILE A 226 21.12 -30.30 3.15
N GLU A 227 22.37 -30.73 3.35
CA GLU A 227 23.59 -29.98 2.96
C GLU A 227 23.63 -28.50 3.40
N VAL A 228 23.01 -28.19 4.54
CA VAL A 228 22.82 -26.82 5.05
C VAL A 228 24.15 -26.06 5.11
N THR A 229 25.22 -26.67 5.65
CA THR A 229 26.52 -26.02 5.81
C THR A 229 27.14 -25.62 4.47
N GLY A 230 27.13 -26.52 3.48
CA GLY A 230 27.68 -26.26 2.15
C GLY A 230 26.89 -25.18 1.41
N SER A 231 25.56 -25.28 1.46
CA SER A 231 24.65 -24.31 0.84
C SER A 231 24.80 -22.90 1.43
N LEU A 232 24.88 -22.79 2.75
CA LEU A 232 25.12 -21.50 3.41
C LEU A 232 26.51 -20.92 3.09
N ALA A 233 27.54 -21.76 2.96
CA ALA A 233 28.87 -21.31 2.56
C ALA A 233 28.87 -20.79 1.12
N ALA A 234 28.20 -21.48 0.20
CA ALA A 234 28.03 -21.06 -1.19
C ALA A 234 27.26 -19.73 -1.29
N LEU A 235 26.12 -19.62 -0.60
CA LEU A 235 25.32 -18.39 -0.55
C LEU A 235 26.13 -17.19 -0.03
N LYS A 236 26.92 -17.39 1.02
CA LYS A 236 27.81 -16.35 1.55
C LYS A 236 28.87 -15.94 0.53
N ASN A 237 29.43 -16.89 -0.22
CA ASN A 237 30.39 -16.59 -1.27
C ASN A 237 29.76 -15.81 -2.43
N GLU A 238 28.59 -16.23 -2.91
CA GLU A 238 27.80 -15.49 -3.92
C GLU A 238 27.54 -14.05 -3.48
N GLN A 239 27.16 -13.85 -2.20
CA GLN A 239 26.90 -12.51 -1.67
C GLN A 239 28.15 -11.64 -1.65
N ARG A 240 29.33 -12.19 -1.29
CA ARG A 240 30.60 -11.44 -1.33
C ARG A 240 30.96 -11.02 -2.76
N LEU A 241 30.82 -11.94 -3.72
CA LEU A 241 31.09 -11.65 -5.13
C LEU A 241 30.14 -10.58 -5.67
N TRP A 242 28.85 -10.66 -5.32
CA TRP A 242 27.87 -9.65 -5.67
C TRP A 242 28.20 -8.27 -5.06
N ILE A 243 28.63 -8.20 -3.79
CA ILE A 243 29.06 -6.94 -3.16
C ILE A 243 30.21 -6.31 -3.94
N ALA A 244 31.21 -7.11 -4.35
CA ALA A 244 32.32 -6.63 -5.16
C ALA A 244 31.83 -6.07 -6.52
N GLU A 245 30.88 -6.75 -7.17
CA GLU A 245 30.27 -6.29 -8.42
C GLU A 245 29.46 -5.00 -8.24
N ARG A 246 28.64 -4.90 -7.19
CA ARG A 246 27.90 -3.67 -6.84
C ARG A 246 28.86 -2.50 -6.63
N ASN A 247 29.97 -2.73 -5.93
CA ASN A 247 30.95 -1.68 -5.63
C ASN A 247 31.70 -1.15 -6.87
N ARG A 248 31.64 -1.84 -8.02
CA ARG A 248 32.14 -1.30 -9.29
C ARG A 248 31.33 -0.11 -9.79
N CYS A 249 30.08 0.05 -9.34
CA CYS A 249 29.23 1.21 -9.66
C CYS A 249 29.76 2.53 -9.06
N ARG A 250 30.64 2.48 -8.04
CA ARG A 250 31.12 3.68 -7.31
C ARG A 250 29.94 4.52 -6.81
N ASP A 251 29.77 5.75 -7.27
CA ASP A 251 28.71 6.69 -6.91
C ASP A 251 27.57 6.79 -7.94
N ASP A 252 27.59 5.97 -8.98
CA ASP A 252 26.48 5.87 -9.94
C ASP A 252 25.25 5.26 -9.27
N ARG A 253 24.31 6.12 -8.90
CA ARG A 253 23.06 5.75 -8.20
C ARG A 253 22.21 4.77 -9.00
N ALA A 254 22.09 4.97 -10.31
CA ALA A 254 21.25 4.12 -11.16
C ALA A 254 21.87 2.73 -11.33
N CYS A 255 23.20 2.65 -11.43
CA CYS A 255 23.94 1.38 -11.42
C CYS A 255 23.74 0.66 -10.08
N ILE A 256 23.92 1.33 -8.94
CA ILE A 256 23.75 0.73 -7.60
C ILE A 256 22.33 0.19 -7.44
N GLU A 257 21.33 1.01 -7.74
CA GLU A 257 19.92 0.63 -7.63
C GLU A 257 19.60 -0.58 -8.51
N THR A 258 20.05 -0.58 -9.77
CA THR A 258 19.89 -1.72 -10.68
C THR A 258 20.51 -2.99 -10.11
N LYS A 259 21.74 -2.92 -9.58
CA LYS A 259 22.43 -4.08 -8.98
C LYS A 259 21.71 -4.60 -7.72
N MET A 260 21.15 -3.72 -6.91
CA MET A 260 20.39 -4.09 -5.71
C MET A 260 19.06 -4.75 -6.08
N VAL A 261 18.30 -4.15 -6.98
CA VAL A 261 17.01 -4.71 -7.44
C VAL A 261 17.20 -6.09 -8.04
N ALA A 262 18.19 -6.26 -8.92
CA ALA A 262 18.50 -7.56 -9.52
C ALA A 262 18.88 -8.61 -8.46
N ARG A 263 19.60 -8.19 -7.40
CA ARG A 263 19.96 -9.10 -6.30
C ARG A 263 18.77 -9.49 -5.45
N VAL A 264 17.89 -8.55 -5.10
CA VAL A 264 16.65 -8.86 -4.38
C VAL A 264 15.84 -9.88 -5.17
N LYS A 265 15.60 -9.63 -6.47
CA LYS A 265 14.88 -10.56 -7.34
C LYS A 265 15.52 -11.95 -7.35
N SER A 266 16.82 -12.04 -7.60
CA SER A 266 17.55 -13.32 -7.64
C SER A 266 17.51 -14.08 -6.30
N LEU A 267 17.56 -13.37 -5.17
CA LEU A 267 17.44 -14.00 -3.84
C LEU A 267 16.00 -14.49 -3.60
N MET A 268 15.00 -13.69 -3.95
CA MET A 268 13.59 -14.08 -3.79
C MET A 268 13.17 -15.21 -4.73
N GLU A 269 13.76 -15.30 -5.93
CA GLU A 269 13.59 -16.44 -6.84
C GLU A 269 14.18 -17.73 -6.25
N LYS A 270 15.35 -17.66 -5.59
CA LYS A 270 15.94 -18.80 -4.86
C LYS A 270 15.12 -19.20 -3.63
N ALA A 271 14.32 -18.27 -3.09
CA ALA A 271 13.47 -18.48 -1.94
C ALA A 271 12.11 -19.10 -2.29
N ASN A 272 11.81 -19.24 -3.58
CA ASN A 272 10.55 -19.78 -4.07
C ASN A 272 10.65 -21.27 -4.37
#